data_AF-A0A2D9K976-F1
#
_entry.id   AF-A0A2D9K976-F1
#
_cell.length_a   1.000
_cell.length_b   1.000
_cell.length_c   1.000
_cell.angle_alpha   90.00
_cell.angle_beta   90.00
_cell.angle_gamma   90.00
#
_symmetry.space_group_name_H-M   'P 1'
#
loop_
_entity.id
_entity.type
_entity.pdbx_description
1 polymer ?
#
loop_
_entity_poly.entity_id
_entity_poly.type
_entity_poly.pdbx_seq_one_letter_code
_entity_poly.pdbx_strand_id
1 'polypeptide(L)'
;MRFDPGAGRVSGSSDDLADWERMMERPGATERRRRHVRPAVFSLILFILLAVSLLVVPASGQDMMRGLDLTSPRMTAAAMTRAEVEALLARATNAAPADLSRAELNGLDLSRLDLAGADLTSAYLNGTDLSNARLAGAKLDQAWGLGANFAGANLSGASLFQSQMQDATFDGADLSAARIAGDFSRASFVRANMSGADFSADMRNQSMGLMRGVLNSADLTGTDLSGANLSRAAAEFADFTDADLSGADLTRFEASGADFNGAMVEGADFADAELQSAKMDNIRGTAKNLRR
;
A
#
# COMPACT_ATOMS: atom_id res chain seq x y z
N MET A 1 -55.47 26.92 51.99
CA MET A 1 -56.17 28.11 51.44
C MET A 1 -56.40 27.81 49.96
N ARG A 2 -57.55 27.32 49.46
CA ARG A 2 -58.90 27.93 49.45
C ARG A 2 -58.84 29.43 49.17
N PHE A 3 -59.23 29.87 47.97
CA PHE A 3 -60.60 30.29 47.65
C PHE A 3 -60.77 30.60 46.14
N ASP A 4 -61.82 30.00 45.56
CA ASP A 4 -62.59 30.40 44.37
C ASP A 4 -63.54 31.56 44.79
N PRO A 5 -64.12 32.43 43.91
CA PRO A 5 -65.41 32.06 43.29
C PRO A 5 -65.82 32.74 41.96
N GLY A 6 -66.46 31.95 41.10
CA GLY A 6 -67.80 32.23 40.52
C GLY A 6 -67.93 33.17 39.31
N ALA A 7 -68.91 33.04 38.42
CA ALA A 7 -70.09 32.16 38.35
C ALA A 7 -70.70 32.23 36.93
N GLY A 8 -71.44 31.20 36.51
CA GLY A 8 -72.35 31.29 35.35
C GLY A 8 -72.64 29.95 34.65
N ARG A 9 -73.57 29.16 35.21
CA ARG A 9 -74.18 27.95 34.63
C ARG A 9 -75.43 28.34 33.82
N VAL A 10 -75.63 27.80 32.61
CA VAL A 10 -76.94 27.43 31.94
C VAL A 10 -76.57 26.57 30.70
N SER A 11 -76.66 25.24 30.67
CA SER A 11 -77.76 24.31 30.27
C SER A 11 -78.43 24.53 28.89
N GLY A 12 -78.49 23.47 28.06
CA GLY A 12 -79.34 23.34 26.86
C GLY A 12 -78.54 22.78 25.66
N SER A 13 -78.49 21.46 25.46
CA SER A 13 -79.43 20.60 24.69
C SER A 13 -79.09 20.51 23.20
N SER A 14 -79.09 19.27 22.71
CA SER A 14 -78.91 18.84 21.31
C SER A 14 -79.69 19.70 20.31
N ASP A 15 -79.01 20.17 19.25
CA ASP A 15 -79.51 20.28 17.86
C ASP A 15 -78.71 21.29 17.02
N ASP A 16 -77.40 21.10 16.85
CA ASP A 16 -76.58 21.87 15.89
C ASP A 16 -75.86 20.95 14.90
N LEU A 17 -76.64 20.01 14.32
CA LEU A 17 -76.20 19.07 13.28
C LEU A 17 -76.66 19.45 11.86
N ALA A 18 -77.11 20.69 11.61
CA ALA A 18 -77.86 20.98 10.38
C ALA A 18 -77.41 22.22 9.57
N ASP A 19 -76.19 22.75 9.76
CA ASP A 19 -75.77 23.98 9.04
C ASP A 19 -74.46 23.88 8.23
N TRP A 20 -73.86 22.70 8.14
CA TRP A 20 -72.66 22.49 7.29
C TRP A 20 -72.94 21.77 5.96
N GLU A 21 -74.15 21.22 5.76
CA GLU A 21 -74.50 20.36 4.62
C GLU A 21 -75.15 21.08 3.41
N ARG A 22 -75.30 22.41 3.44
CA ARG A 22 -75.90 23.16 2.31
C ARG A 22 -74.93 24.00 1.48
N MET A 23 -73.63 23.86 1.70
CA MET A 23 -72.62 24.62 0.94
C MET A 23 -71.86 23.80 -0.11
N MET A 24 -72.44 22.69 -0.57
CA MET A 24 -71.87 21.80 -1.61
C MET A 24 -72.94 21.27 -2.57
N GLU A 25 -73.27 22.01 -3.66
CA GLU A 25 -73.76 21.47 -4.95
C GLU A 25 -73.81 22.59 -6.04
N ARG A 26 -72.70 22.84 -6.77
CA ARG A 26 -72.38 22.57 -8.23
C ARG A 26 -73.07 23.53 -9.25
N PRO A 27 -72.53 23.80 -10.49
CA PRO A 27 -71.54 23.03 -11.27
C PRO A 27 -70.48 23.86 -12.05
N GLY A 28 -69.48 23.20 -12.65
CA GLY A 28 -68.63 23.80 -13.70
C GLY A 28 -67.18 23.35 -13.70
N ALA A 29 -66.72 22.81 -14.83
CA ALA A 29 -65.38 22.26 -15.02
C ALA A 29 -64.27 23.29 -14.78
N THR A 30 -63.23 22.92 -14.01
CA THR A 30 -61.82 23.33 -14.20
C THR A 30 -60.91 22.62 -13.19
N GLU A 31 -59.93 21.87 -13.73
CA GLU A 31 -58.64 21.50 -13.14
C GLU A 31 -58.52 21.23 -11.63
N ARG A 32 -58.69 19.95 -11.24
CA ARG A 32 -58.17 19.44 -9.97
C ARG A 32 -56.63 19.32 -10.02
N ARG A 33 -55.92 20.27 -9.43
CA ARG A 33 -54.52 20.09 -8.98
C ARG A 33 -54.46 18.97 -7.95
N ARG A 34 -54.06 17.77 -8.37
CA ARG A 34 -53.55 16.72 -7.48
C ARG A 34 -52.24 17.23 -6.87
N ARG A 35 -52.22 17.54 -5.56
CA ARG A 35 -50.96 17.66 -4.81
C ARG A 35 -50.33 16.27 -4.74
N HIS A 36 -49.50 15.98 -5.74
CA HIS A 36 -48.52 14.90 -5.68
C HIS A 36 -47.49 15.30 -4.62
N VAL A 37 -47.42 14.55 -3.52
CA VAL A 37 -46.15 14.46 -2.78
C VAL A 37 -45.16 13.89 -3.79
N ARG A 38 -44.23 14.73 -4.23
CA ARG A 38 -43.31 14.44 -5.33
C ARG A 38 -42.51 13.17 -5.01
N PRO A 39 -42.29 12.26 -5.97
CA PRO A 39 -41.34 11.14 -5.83
C PRO A 39 -39.86 11.60 -5.69
N ALA A 40 -39.62 12.91 -5.64
CA ALA A 40 -38.30 13.51 -5.57
C ALA A 40 -37.54 13.21 -4.26
N VAL A 41 -38.21 12.89 -3.15
CA VAL A 41 -37.52 12.68 -1.86
C VAL A 41 -36.88 11.29 -1.78
N PHE A 42 -37.52 10.25 -2.34
CA PHE A 42 -36.88 8.93 -2.48
C PHE A 42 -35.81 8.90 -3.56
N SER A 43 -35.97 9.70 -4.62
CA SER A 43 -34.97 9.82 -5.67
C SER A 43 -33.69 10.53 -5.19
N LEU A 44 -33.79 11.44 -4.21
CA LEU A 44 -32.64 12.19 -3.70
C LEU A 44 -31.77 11.35 -2.76
N ILE A 45 -32.36 10.50 -1.92
CA ILE A 45 -31.61 9.61 -1.02
C ILE A 45 -30.89 8.50 -1.81
N LEU A 46 -31.52 7.96 -2.86
CA LEU A 46 -30.89 6.99 -3.76
C LEU A 46 -29.78 7.65 -4.61
N PHE A 47 -29.94 8.91 -5.02
CA PHE A 47 -28.87 9.66 -5.69
C PHE A 47 -27.70 10.01 -4.76
N ILE A 48 -27.95 10.29 -3.47
CA ILE A 48 -26.87 10.53 -2.50
C ILE A 48 -26.12 9.23 -2.21
N LEU A 49 -26.81 8.09 -2.09
CA LEU A 49 -26.14 6.78 -1.93
C LEU A 49 -25.38 6.35 -3.20
N LEU A 50 -25.89 6.63 -4.39
CA LEU A 50 -25.22 6.34 -5.66
C LEU A 50 -24.05 7.32 -5.97
N ALA A 51 -24.17 8.59 -5.52
CA ALA A 51 -23.11 9.59 -5.66
C ALA A 51 -21.98 9.40 -4.64
N VAL A 52 -22.26 8.84 -3.45
CA VAL A 52 -21.22 8.45 -2.49
C VAL A 52 -20.49 7.18 -2.97
N SER A 53 -21.13 6.27 -3.70
CA SER A 53 -20.42 5.14 -4.34
C SER A 53 -19.55 5.50 -5.56
N LEU A 54 -19.66 6.73 -6.09
CA LEU A 54 -18.85 7.23 -7.21
C LEU A 54 -17.71 8.16 -6.79
N LEU A 55 -17.54 8.38 -5.47
CA LEU A 55 -16.43 9.14 -4.89
C LEU A 55 -15.53 8.28 -4.00
N VAL A 56 -15.60 6.96 -4.11
CA VAL A 56 -14.40 6.15 -3.87
C VAL A 56 -13.52 6.34 -5.10
N VAL A 57 -12.86 7.50 -5.17
CA VAL A 57 -11.57 7.54 -5.84
C VAL A 57 -10.76 6.51 -5.05
N PRO A 58 -10.38 5.36 -5.63
CA PRO A 58 -9.42 4.51 -4.93
C PRO A 58 -8.28 5.44 -4.55
N ALA A 59 -7.81 5.34 -3.31
CA ALA A 59 -6.53 5.90 -2.94
C ALA A 59 -5.50 5.20 -3.82
N SER A 60 -5.42 5.65 -5.07
CA SER A 60 -4.33 5.39 -5.96
C SER A 60 -3.18 5.92 -5.17
N GLY A 61 -2.35 5.00 -4.65
CA GLY A 61 -0.97 5.34 -4.38
C GLY A 61 -0.55 6.18 -5.58
N GLN A 62 -0.24 7.45 -5.33
CA GLN A 62 0.27 8.31 -6.37
C GLN A 62 1.41 7.50 -6.96
N ASP A 63 1.21 7.02 -8.19
CA ASP A 63 2.25 6.37 -8.94
C ASP A 63 3.33 7.45 -9.03
N MET A 64 4.33 7.33 -8.14
CA MET A 64 5.28 8.40 -7.86
C MET A 64 6.05 8.77 -9.13
N MET A 65 6.04 7.86 -10.11
CA MET A 65 6.65 7.92 -11.42
C MET A 65 5.82 8.71 -12.45
N ARG A 66 4.53 9.00 -12.18
CA ARG A 66 3.69 9.74 -13.13
C ARG A 66 4.20 11.15 -13.34
N GLY A 67 4.53 11.44 -14.60
CA GLY A 67 5.01 12.76 -15.02
C GLY A 67 6.52 12.97 -14.85
N LEU A 68 7.26 11.95 -14.42
CA LEU A 68 8.72 11.99 -14.43
C LEU A 68 9.25 11.59 -15.81
N ASP A 69 10.23 12.34 -16.29
CA ASP A 69 10.98 11.99 -17.51
C ASP A 69 12.08 10.98 -17.16
N LEU A 70 11.71 9.69 -17.25
CA LEU A 70 12.63 8.57 -17.05
C LEU A 70 13.66 8.41 -18.17
N THR A 71 13.55 9.20 -19.24
CA THR A 71 14.50 9.19 -20.37
C THR A 71 15.57 10.27 -20.26
N SER A 72 15.47 11.15 -19.27
CA SER A 72 16.45 12.21 -19.05
C SER A 72 17.87 11.67 -18.76
N PRO A 73 18.94 12.44 -19.04
CA PRO A 73 20.31 11.98 -18.80
C PRO A 73 20.57 11.52 -17.37
N ARG A 74 20.04 12.22 -16.36
CA ARG A 74 20.20 11.85 -14.94
C ARG A 74 19.59 10.47 -14.62
N MET A 75 18.56 10.07 -15.37
CA MET A 75 17.86 8.80 -15.20
C MET A 75 18.49 7.65 -15.98
N THR A 76 19.35 7.93 -16.95
CA THR A 76 19.80 6.94 -17.96
C THR A 76 21.32 6.85 -18.11
N ALA A 77 22.06 7.93 -17.84
CA ALA A 77 23.51 7.99 -17.98
C ALA A 77 24.21 7.85 -16.62
N ALA A 78 25.41 7.27 -16.64
CA ALA A 78 26.35 7.39 -15.54
C ALA A 78 27.16 8.68 -15.68
N ALA A 79 27.36 9.40 -14.58
CA ALA A 79 28.32 10.51 -14.49
C ALA A 79 29.67 10.07 -13.88
N MET A 80 29.74 8.84 -13.37
CA MET A 80 30.96 8.21 -12.85
C MET A 80 31.31 6.96 -13.64
N THR A 81 32.57 6.56 -13.55
CA THR A 81 33.07 5.28 -14.07
C THR A 81 33.22 4.26 -12.94
N ARG A 82 33.20 2.96 -13.27
CA ARG A 82 33.54 1.90 -12.31
C ARG A 82 34.88 2.16 -11.60
N ALA A 83 35.90 2.60 -12.35
CA ALA A 83 37.23 2.87 -11.80
C ALA A 83 37.22 4.00 -10.76
N GLU A 84 36.39 5.03 -10.95
CA GLU A 84 36.22 6.09 -9.94
C GLU A 84 35.51 5.57 -8.69
N VAL A 85 34.51 4.68 -8.85
CA VAL A 85 33.88 3.99 -7.72
C VAL A 85 34.90 3.14 -6.98
N GLU A 86 35.69 2.33 -7.67
CA GLU A 86 36.76 1.52 -7.06
C GLU A 86 37.79 2.38 -6.31
N ALA A 87 38.17 3.54 -6.86
CA ALA A 87 39.05 4.49 -6.18
C ALA A 87 38.42 5.09 -4.92
N LEU A 88 37.10 5.32 -4.93
CA LEU A 88 36.32 5.73 -3.76
C LEU A 88 36.27 4.63 -2.68
N LEU A 89 36.12 3.38 -3.08
CA LEU A 89 36.10 2.24 -2.16
C LEU A 89 37.48 1.99 -1.56
N ALA A 90 38.56 2.15 -2.35
CA ALA A 90 39.93 1.96 -1.88
C ALA A 90 40.35 2.95 -0.78
N ARG A 91 39.70 4.12 -0.68
CA ARG A 91 39.91 5.11 0.38
C ARG A 91 38.94 4.98 1.56
N ALA A 92 37.90 4.15 1.42
CA ALA A 92 36.90 3.99 2.46
C ALA A 92 37.44 3.20 3.64
N THR A 93 36.89 3.48 4.83
CA THR A 93 37.22 2.78 6.07
C THR A 93 35.94 2.54 6.87
N ASN A 94 36.00 1.69 7.89
CA ASN A 94 34.85 1.46 8.77
C ASN A 94 34.36 2.76 9.47
N ALA A 95 35.27 3.72 9.73
CA ALA A 95 34.93 5.00 10.35
C ALA A 95 34.48 6.07 9.35
N ALA A 96 34.80 5.88 8.06
CA ALA A 96 34.44 6.77 6.96
C ALA A 96 34.11 5.92 5.73
N PRO A 97 32.87 5.39 5.64
CA PRO A 97 32.43 4.60 4.49
C PRO A 97 32.50 5.39 3.19
N ALA A 98 32.45 4.69 2.05
CA ALA A 98 32.41 5.35 0.76
C ALA A 98 31.12 6.16 0.61
N ASP A 99 31.27 7.46 0.34
CA ASP A 99 30.16 8.34 0.00
C ASP A 99 29.93 8.29 -1.51
N LEU A 100 28.84 7.62 -1.88
CA LEU A 100 28.26 7.55 -3.22
C LEU A 100 26.85 8.19 -3.21
N SER A 101 26.56 9.05 -2.23
CA SER A 101 25.25 9.67 -2.11
C SER A 101 25.00 10.57 -3.32
N ARG A 102 23.80 10.47 -3.89
CA ARG A 102 23.39 11.16 -5.14
C ARG A 102 24.27 10.87 -6.36
N ALA A 103 25.11 9.85 -6.32
CA ALA A 103 25.94 9.48 -7.47
C ALA A 103 25.07 9.03 -8.65
N GLU A 104 25.44 9.42 -9.87
CA GLU A 104 24.81 8.96 -11.11
C GLU A 104 25.58 7.75 -11.63
N LEU A 105 25.10 6.56 -11.30
CA LEU A 105 25.75 5.25 -11.52
C LEU A 105 24.98 4.38 -12.53
N ASN A 106 23.96 4.94 -13.20
CA ASN A 106 23.07 4.19 -14.09
C ASN A 106 23.84 3.35 -15.12
N GLY A 107 23.46 2.07 -15.26
CA GLY A 107 24.04 1.17 -16.25
C GLY A 107 25.49 0.74 -16.00
N LEU A 108 26.11 1.14 -14.89
CA LEU A 108 27.46 0.69 -14.57
C LEU A 108 27.49 -0.79 -14.17
N ASP A 109 28.58 -1.46 -14.52
CA ASP A 109 28.94 -2.73 -13.90
C ASP A 109 29.70 -2.44 -12.60
N LEU A 110 29.02 -2.63 -11.47
CA LEU A 110 29.54 -2.59 -10.11
C LEU A 110 29.49 -3.99 -9.46
N SER A 111 29.35 -5.04 -10.27
CA SER A 111 29.24 -6.41 -9.80
C SER A 111 30.48 -6.79 -8.99
N ARG A 112 30.26 -7.56 -7.92
CA ARG A 112 31.29 -8.09 -7.02
C ARG A 112 32.11 -7.05 -6.24
N LEU A 113 31.79 -5.77 -6.34
CA LEU A 113 32.48 -4.75 -5.55
C LEU A 113 32.13 -4.86 -4.05
N ASP A 114 33.06 -4.45 -3.19
CA ASP A 114 32.81 -4.32 -1.76
C ASP A 114 32.31 -2.91 -1.44
N LEU A 115 30.99 -2.79 -1.31
CA LEU A 115 30.21 -1.60 -0.99
C LEU A 115 29.63 -1.69 0.43
N ALA A 116 30.19 -2.54 1.31
CA ALA A 116 29.68 -2.72 2.66
C ALA A 116 29.66 -1.38 3.42
N GLY A 117 28.51 -1.04 3.99
CA GLY A 117 28.28 0.22 4.71
C GLY A 117 28.33 1.49 3.85
N ALA A 118 28.50 1.39 2.52
CA ALA A 118 28.55 2.55 1.65
C ALA A 118 27.26 3.38 1.73
N ASP A 119 27.40 4.69 1.59
CA ASP A 119 26.27 5.61 1.50
C ASP A 119 25.88 5.78 0.04
N LEU A 120 24.79 5.16 -0.38
CA LEU A 120 24.16 5.27 -1.70
C LEU A 120 22.85 6.07 -1.61
N THR A 121 22.68 6.90 -0.57
CA THR A 121 21.45 7.67 -0.36
C THR A 121 21.17 8.53 -1.58
N SER A 122 19.96 8.41 -2.13
CA SER A 122 19.52 9.13 -3.35
C SER A 122 20.37 8.88 -4.60
N ALA A 123 21.16 7.80 -4.67
CA ALA A 123 21.92 7.45 -5.86
C ALA A 123 21.00 7.01 -7.01
N TYR A 124 21.45 7.24 -8.25
CA TYR A 124 20.81 6.76 -9.48
C TYR A 124 21.53 5.50 -9.95
N LEU A 125 20.88 4.36 -9.79
CA LEU A 125 21.35 3.00 -10.02
C LEU A 125 20.54 2.28 -11.12
N ASN A 126 19.77 2.99 -11.95
CA ASN A 126 18.91 2.37 -12.95
C ASN A 126 19.72 1.49 -13.90
N GLY A 127 19.31 0.22 -14.07
CA GLY A 127 20.02 -0.76 -14.90
C GLY A 127 21.46 -1.08 -14.46
N THR A 128 21.87 -0.68 -13.26
CA THR A 128 23.22 -0.97 -12.74
C THR A 128 23.34 -2.45 -12.39
N ASP A 129 24.47 -3.06 -12.75
CA ASP A 129 24.80 -4.42 -12.32
C ASP A 129 25.54 -4.37 -10.98
N LEU A 130 24.85 -4.77 -9.92
CA LEU A 130 25.36 -4.94 -8.55
C LEU A 130 25.36 -6.42 -8.15
N SER A 131 25.29 -7.34 -9.13
CA SER A 131 25.23 -8.76 -8.87
C SER A 131 26.46 -9.22 -8.08
N ASN A 132 26.22 -10.05 -7.06
CA ASN A 132 27.23 -10.57 -6.15
C ASN A 132 28.05 -9.48 -5.41
N ALA A 133 27.61 -8.21 -5.41
CA ALA A 133 28.26 -7.16 -4.64
C ALA A 133 28.06 -7.37 -3.13
N ARG A 134 29.00 -6.89 -2.33
CA ARG A 134 28.87 -6.85 -0.86
C ARG A 134 28.31 -5.49 -0.48
N LEU A 135 27.08 -5.46 0.01
CA LEU A 135 26.29 -4.26 0.35
C LEU A 135 25.77 -4.35 1.80
N ALA A 136 26.36 -5.21 2.63
CA ALA A 136 25.92 -5.39 4.01
C ALA A 136 25.93 -4.04 4.76
N GLY A 137 24.81 -3.68 5.36
CA GLY A 137 24.62 -2.39 6.04
C GLY A 137 24.71 -1.14 5.17
N ALA A 138 24.71 -1.26 3.84
CA ALA A 138 24.71 -0.11 2.93
C ALA A 138 23.41 0.70 3.07
N LYS A 139 23.47 2.00 2.78
CA LYS A 139 22.32 2.90 2.80
C LYS A 139 21.89 3.22 1.38
N LEU A 140 20.79 2.64 0.92
CA LEU A 140 20.16 2.91 -0.37
C LEU A 140 18.87 3.74 -0.21
N ASP A 141 18.79 4.52 0.86
CA ASP A 141 17.60 5.33 1.15
C ASP A 141 17.35 6.31 0.00
N GLN A 142 16.12 6.37 -0.49
CA GLN A 142 15.70 7.22 -1.62
C GLN A 142 16.45 6.95 -2.94
N ALA A 143 17.21 5.84 -3.04
CA ALA A 143 17.90 5.47 -4.27
C ALA A 143 16.91 5.02 -5.36
N TRP A 144 17.32 5.20 -6.61
CA TRP A 144 16.56 4.79 -7.80
C TRP A 144 17.31 3.67 -8.50
N GLY A 145 16.82 2.44 -8.42
CA GLY A 145 17.41 1.26 -9.05
C GLY A 145 16.41 0.56 -9.96
N LEU A 146 15.77 1.29 -10.87
CA LEU A 146 14.84 0.73 -11.85
C LEU A 146 15.55 -0.32 -12.71
N GLY A 147 15.08 -1.56 -12.70
CA GLY A 147 15.71 -2.66 -13.44
C GLY A 147 17.17 -2.94 -13.04
N ALA A 148 17.60 -2.50 -11.86
CA ALA A 148 18.95 -2.81 -11.35
C ALA A 148 19.08 -4.29 -11.02
N ASN A 149 20.28 -4.85 -11.17
CA ASN A 149 20.56 -6.24 -10.90
C ASN A 149 21.35 -6.41 -9.59
N PHE A 150 20.71 -6.91 -8.55
CA PHE A 150 21.28 -7.27 -7.26
C PHE A 150 21.38 -8.80 -7.06
N ALA A 151 21.28 -9.61 -8.12
CA ALA A 151 21.28 -11.06 -7.99
C ALA A 151 22.50 -11.57 -7.22
N GLY A 152 22.27 -12.39 -6.19
CA GLY A 152 23.31 -12.94 -5.31
C GLY A 152 24.07 -11.91 -4.46
N ALA A 153 23.66 -10.63 -4.45
CA ALA A 153 24.30 -9.62 -3.62
C ALA A 153 23.99 -9.83 -2.13
N ASN A 154 24.91 -9.39 -1.27
CA ASN A 154 24.68 -9.37 0.18
C ASN A 154 24.25 -7.97 0.62
N LEU A 155 22.95 -7.76 0.85
CA LEU A 155 22.34 -6.55 1.43
C LEU A 155 21.89 -6.78 2.89
N SER A 156 22.48 -7.72 3.63
CA SER A 156 22.09 -7.99 5.01
C SER A 156 22.19 -6.72 5.86
N GLY A 157 21.10 -6.41 6.57
CA GLY A 157 20.96 -5.20 7.39
C GLY A 157 21.03 -3.87 6.63
N ALA A 158 20.96 -3.87 5.29
CA ALA A 158 20.93 -2.64 4.50
C ALA A 158 19.63 -1.86 4.72
N SER A 159 19.66 -0.56 4.42
CA SER A 159 18.46 0.29 4.41
C SER A 159 18.07 0.62 2.97
N LEU A 160 16.84 0.33 2.60
CA LEU A 160 16.21 0.66 1.31
C LEU A 160 14.96 1.51 1.56
N PHE A 161 15.06 2.49 2.46
CA PHE A 161 13.93 3.32 2.85
C PHE A 161 13.63 4.36 1.76
N GLN A 162 12.38 4.41 1.29
CA GLN A 162 11.88 5.21 0.18
C GLN A 162 12.58 4.96 -1.17
N SER A 163 13.21 3.81 -1.38
CA SER A 163 13.84 3.48 -2.66
C SER A 163 12.81 3.17 -3.75
N GLN A 164 13.21 3.37 -5.00
CA GLN A 164 12.46 3.00 -6.21
C GLN A 164 13.22 1.87 -6.90
N MET A 165 12.72 0.64 -6.81
CA MET A 165 13.37 -0.59 -7.25
C MET A 165 12.44 -1.41 -8.16
N GLN A 166 11.54 -0.74 -8.88
CA GLN A 166 10.63 -1.42 -9.79
C GLN A 166 11.42 -2.20 -10.86
N ASP A 167 10.94 -3.40 -11.18
CA ASP A 167 11.57 -4.33 -12.14
C ASP A 167 13.01 -4.78 -11.80
N ALA A 168 13.53 -4.48 -10.60
CA ALA A 168 14.86 -4.90 -10.18
C ALA A 168 14.94 -6.40 -9.89
N THR A 169 16.14 -6.98 -9.98
CA THR A 169 16.39 -8.41 -9.70
C THR A 169 17.19 -8.59 -8.42
N PHE A 170 16.66 -9.32 -7.45
CA PHE A 170 17.27 -9.69 -6.17
C PHE A 170 17.39 -11.22 -6.00
N ASP A 171 17.31 -11.98 -7.08
CA ASP A 171 17.34 -13.44 -7.04
C ASP A 171 18.55 -13.97 -6.27
N GLY A 172 18.30 -14.82 -5.27
CA GLY A 172 19.33 -15.38 -4.40
C GLY A 172 20.12 -14.37 -3.57
N ALA A 173 19.71 -13.09 -3.51
CA ALA A 173 20.34 -12.08 -2.68
C ALA A 173 20.03 -12.31 -1.20
N ASP A 174 20.90 -11.81 -0.32
CA ASP A 174 20.68 -11.79 1.12
C ASP A 174 20.25 -10.39 1.56
N LEU A 175 18.97 -10.21 1.87
CA LEU A 175 18.37 -9.01 2.47
C LEU A 175 17.93 -9.27 3.92
N SER A 176 18.52 -10.25 4.60
CA SER A 176 18.16 -10.55 6.00
C SER A 176 18.31 -9.31 6.89
N ALA A 177 17.31 -9.09 7.75
CA ALA A 177 17.21 -7.92 8.63
C ALA A 177 17.27 -6.54 7.93
N ALA A 178 17.11 -6.46 6.61
CA ALA A 178 17.11 -5.19 5.90
C ALA A 178 15.82 -4.39 6.17
N ARG A 179 15.92 -3.06 6.07
CA ARG A 179 14.76 -2.15 6.10
C ARG A 179 14.26 -1.92 4.67
N ILE A 180 13.06 -2.42 4.34
CA ILE A 180 12.52 -2.43 2.97
C ILE A 180 11.18 -1.69 2.93
N ALA A 181 11.21 -0.37 2.91
CA ALA A 181 10.01 0.43 2.64
C ALA A 181 10.21 1.33 1.44
N GLY A 182 9.98 0.79 0.26
CA GLY A 182 10.03 1.48 -1.01
C GLY A 182 9.13 0.77 -2.00
N ASP A 183 9.24 1.15 -3.27
CA ASP A 183 8.49 0.50 -4.34
C ASP A 183 9.36 -0.52 -5.07
N PHE A 184 8.99 -1.79 -4.92
CA PHE A 184 9.61 -2.98 -5.50
C PHE A 184 8.60 -3.70 -6.42
N SER A 185 7.63 -2.96 -6.96
CA SER A 185 6.64 -3.53 -7.87
C SER A 185 7.33 -4.23 -9.05
N ARG A 186 6.88 -5.45 -9.36
CA ARG A 186 7.44 -6.33 -10.42
C ARG A 186 8.91 -6.73 -10.23
N ALA A 187 9.51 -6.46 -9.07
CA ALA A 187 10.85 -6.96 -8.78
C ALA A 187 10.83 -8.48 -8.61
N SER A 188 11.98 -9.11 -8.84
CA SER A 188 12.20 -10.54 -8.63
C SER A 188 13.05 -10.76 -7.38
N PHE A 189 12.62 -11.66 -6.50
CA PHE A 189 13.27 -12.06 -5.25
C PHE A 189 13.44 -13.58 -5.19
N VAL A 190 13.45 -14.28 -6.33
CA VAL A 190 13.40 -15.74 -6.38
C VAL A 190 14.52 -16.33 -5.52
N ARG A 191 14.13 -17.11 -4.50
CA ARG A 191 15.04 -17.74 -3.52
C ARG A 191 15.98 -16.76 -2.79
N ALA A 192 15.59 -15.50 -2.65
CA ALA A 192 16.30 -14.55 -1.80
C ALA A 192 16.11 -14.91 -0.31
N ASN A 193 17.07 -14.51 0.52
CA ASN A 193 16.93 -14.54 1.97
C ASN A 193 16.46 -13.16 2.44
N MET A 194 15.27 -13.06 2.98
CA MET A 194 14.66 -11.85 3.56
C MET A 194 14.21 -12.10 5.00
N SER A 195 14.81 -13.10 5.67
CA SER A 195 14.48 -13.44 7.06
C SER A 195 14.67 -12.24 7.98
N GLY A 196 13.66 -11.98 8.81
CA GLY A 196 13.64 -10.84 9.74
C GLY A 196 13.66 -9.45 9.08
N ALA A 197 13.49 -9.33 7.76
CA ALA A 197 13.42 -8.02 7.11
C ALA A 197 12.19 -7.22 7.54
N ASP A 198 12.30 -5.90 7.53
CA ASP A 198 11.25 -4.97 7.97
C ASP A 198 10.67 -4.18 6.79
N PHE A 199 9.47 -4.58 6.37
CA PHE A 199 8.66 -3.89 5.35
C PHE A 199 7.58 -3.00 5.94
N SER A 200 7.51 -2.89 7.26
CA SER A 200 6.41 -2.23 7.95
C SER A 200 6.26 -0.78 7.53
N ALA A 201 5.04 -0.31 7.68
CA ALA A 201 4.72 1.05 7.35
C ALA A 201 5.28 2.06 8.38
N ASP A 202 5.91 3.13 7.89
CA ASP A 202 6.21 4.29 8.72
C ASP A 202 4.99 5.22 8.81
N MET A 203 4.34 5.18 9.96
CA MET A 203 3.11 5.93 10.23
C MET A 203 3.35 7.44 10.45
N ARG A 204 4.61 7.92 10.51
CA ARG A 204 4.91 9.33 10.80
C ARG A 204 4.62 10.28 9.64
N ASN A 205 4.54 9.79 8.40
CA ASN A 205 4.51 10.63 7.20
C ASN A 205 3.17 10.63 6.42
N GLN A 206 2.04 10.74 7.12
CA GLN A 206 0.70 10.53 6.54
C GLN A 206 0.31 11.50 5.40
N SER A 207 0.88 12.71 5.35
CA SER A 207 0.48 13.72 4.35
C SER A 207 0.83 13.33 2.91
N MET A 208 1.80 12.43 2.72
CA MET A 208 2.26 11.96 1.41
C MET A 208 1.81 10.51 1.12
N GLY A 209 0.92 9.96 1.96
CA GLY A 209 0.57 8.55 1.95
C GLY A 209 1.42 7.71 2.90
N LEU A 210 1.12 6.42 2.96
CA LEU A 210 1.79 5.48 3.86
C LEU A 210 3.10 5.00 3.23
N MET A 211 4.26 5.35 3.81
CA MET A 211 5.54 4.78 3.38
C MET A 211 5.65 3.35 3.92
N ARG A 212 5.67 2.37 3.02
CA ARG A 212 5.68 0.93 3.34
C ARG A 212 6.45 0.15 2.27
N GLY A 213 6.68 -1.15 2.48
CA GLY A 213 7.07 -2.03 1.40
C GLY A 213 5.93 -2.20 0.39
N VAL A 214 6.20 -1.97 -0.89
CA VAL A 214 5.29 -2.26 -2.00
C VAL A 214 5.94 -3.30 -2.90
N LEU A 215 5.31 -4.45 -3.03
CA LEU A 215 5.75 -5.67 -3.72
C LEU A 215 4.71 -6.10 -4.76
N ASN A 216 3.92 -5.15 -5.28
CA ASN A 216 2.82 -5.47 -6.19
C ASN A 216 3.35 -6.18 -7.45
N SER A 217 2.79 -7.36 -7.75
CA SER A 217 3.23 -8.23 -8.84
C SER A 217 4.70 -8.65 -8.79
N ALA A 218 5.35 -8.59 -7.62
CA ALA A 218 6.70 -9.10 -7.43
C ALA A 218 6.72 -10.64 -7.44
N ASP A 219 7.82 -11.22 -7.90
CA ASP A 219 8.07 -12.67 -7.81
C ASP A 219 8.89 -12.95 -6.54
N LEU A 220 8.26 -13.57 -5.55
CA LEU A 220 8.88 -14.00 -4.29
C LEU A 220 8.94 -15.53 -4.20
N THR A 221 8.97 -16.23 -5.34
CA THR A 221 8.98 -17.70 -5.37
C THR A 221 10.15 -18.26 -4.56
N GLY A 222 9.84 -19.12 -3.58
CA GLY A 222 10.84 -19.79 -2.73
C GLY A 222 11.67 -18.86 -1.84
N THR A 223 11.23 -17.61 -1.63
CA THR A 223 11.92 -16.63 -0.78
C THR A 223 11.80 -17.03 0.70
N ASP A 224 12.85 -16.82 1.48
CA ASP A 224 12.78 -16.92 2.95
C ASP A 224 12.36 -15.57 3.52
N LEU A 225 11.14 -15.48 4.06
CA LEU A 225 10.56 -14.34 4.76
C LEU A 225 10.30 -14.69 6.24
N SER A 226 11.00 -15.69 6.78
CA SER A 226 10.78 -16.16 8.15
C SER A 226 11.03 -15.04 9.16
N GLY A 227 10.07 -14.82 10.06
CA GLY A 227 10.11 -13.74 11.05
C GLY A 227 10.09 -12.32 10.48
N ALA A 228 9.87 -12.12 9.17
CA ALA A 228 9.82 -10.80 8.57
C ALA A 228 8.60 -10.00 9.07
N ASN A 229 8.74 -8.68 9.14
CA ASN A 229 7.64 -7.76 9.44
C ASN A 229 7.08 -7.19 8.13
N LEU A 230 5.96 -7.76 7.67
CA LEU A 230 5.22 -7.34 6.48
C LEU A 230 3.96 -6.54 6.87
N SER A 231 3.87 -6.05 8.10
CA SER A 231 2.67 -5.36 8.57
C SER A 231 2.37 -4.13 7.71
N ARG A 232 1.14 -4.08 7.18
CA ARG A 232 0.65 -3.04 6.25
C ARG A 232 1.37 -2.95 4.91
N ALA A 233 2.31 -3.83 4.58
CA ALA A 233 2.92 -3.89 3.26
C ALA A 233 1.87 -4.23 2.19
N ALA A 234 2.14 -3.84 0.94
CA ALA A 234 1.30 -4.17 -0.21
C ALA A 234 2.03 -5.16 -1.11
N ALA A 235 1.33 -6.19 -1.56
CA ALA A 235 1.82 -7.26 -2.42
C ALA A 235 0.67 -7.80 -3.29
N GLU A 236 -0.17 -6.91 -3.81
CA GLU A 236 -1.26 -7.29 -4.69
C GLU A 236 -0.71 -8.03 -5.92
N PHE A 237 -1.30 -9.18 -6.24
CA PHE A 237 -0.88 -10.05 -7.35
C PHE A 237 0.57 -10.57 -7.28
N ALA A 238 1.24 -10.48 -6.12
CA ALA A 238 2.58 -11.03 -5.95
C ALA A 238 2.56 -12.57 -5.89
N ASP A 239 3.68 -13.18 -6.28
CA ASP A 239 3.87 -14.64 -6.24
C ASP A 239 4.71 -15.03 -5.03
N PHE A 240 4.08 -15.64 -4.02
CA PHE A 240 4.71 -16.23 -2.83
C PHE A 240 4.79 -17.76 -2.93
N THR A 241 4.73 -18.33 -4.13
CA THR A 241 4.79 -19.79 -4.31
C THR A 241 6.03 -20.36 -3.61
N ASP A 242 5.83 -21.38 -2.78
CA ASP A 242 6.88 -22.04 -1.99
C ASP A 242 7.70 -21.14 -1.04
N ALA A 243 7.29 -19.89 -0.80
CA ALA A 243 7.96 -18.98 0.13
C ALA A 243 7.83 -19.46 1.59
N ASP A 244 8.83 -19.15 2.42
CA ASP A 244 8.78 -19.40 3.86
C ASP A 244 8.37 -18.13 4.61
N LEU A 245 7.14 -18.07 5.10
CA LEU A 245 6.57 -16.99 5.91
C LEU A 245 6.51 -17.37 7.40
N SER A 246 7.24 -18.39 7.85
CA SER A 246 7.16 -18.88 9.22
C SER A 246 7.40 -17.76 10.23
N GLY A 247 6.43 -17.53 11.13
CA GLY A 247 6.50 -16.49 12.15
C GLY A 247 6.46 -15.05 11.64
N ALA A 248 6.21 -14.80 10.35
CA ALA A 248 6.11 -13.45 9.80
C ALA A 248 4.88 -12.70 10.35
N ASP A 249 5.00 -11.38 10.49
CA ASP A 249 3.89 -10.49 10.83
C ASP A 249 3.26 -9.95 9.53
N LEU A 250 2.06 -10.41 9.21
CA LEU A 250 1.26 -10.01 8.05
C LEU A 250 0.03 -9.18 8.50
N THR A 251 0.12 -8.51 9.65
CA THR A 251 -0.98 -7.70 10.17
C THR A 251 -1.32 -6.57 9.21
N ARG A 252 -2.57 -6.51 8.75
CA ARG A 252 -3.07 -5.54 7.74
C ARG A 252 -2.31 -5.59 6.42
N PHE A 253 -1.69 -6.73 6.09
CA PHE A 253 -1.01 -6.94 4.83
C PHE A 253 -2.01 -6.95 3.67
N GLU A 254 -1.70 -6.24 2.59
CA GLU A 254 -2.55 -6.13 1.40
C GLU A 254 -2.03 -7.08 0.31
N ALA A 255 -2.67 -8.23 0.12
CA ALA A 255 -2.23 -9.26 -0.83
C ALA A 255 -3.40 -9.85 -1.63
N SER A 256 -4.33 -8.98 -2.04
CA SER A 256 -5.40 -9.36 -2.96
C SER A 256 -4.82 -9.95 -4.25
N GLY A 257 -5.35 -11.10 -4.68
CA GLY A 257 -4.93 -11.81 -5.88
C GLY A 257 -3.54 -12.43 -5.84
N ALA A 258 -2.82 -12.40 -4.71
CA ALA A 258 -1.51 -13.01 -4.57
C ALA A 258 -1.57 -14.54 -4.58
N ASP A 259 -0.48 -15.20 -4.95
CA ASP A 259 -0.36 -16.67 -4.98
C ASP A 259 0.50 -17.15 -3.81
N PHE A 260 -0.07 -17.88 -2.85
CA PHE A 260 0.65 -18.46 -1.72
C PHE A 260 0.76 -19.98 -1.82
N ASN A 261 0.57 -20.57 -3.00
CA ASN A 261 0.59 -22.03 -3.14
C ASN A 261 1.93 -22.63 -2.69
N GLY A 262 1.88 -23.63 -1.82
CA GLY A 262 3.09 -24.23 -1.27
C GLY A 262 3.81 -23.40 -0.21
N ALA A 263 3.37 -22.16 0.07
CA ALA A 263 4.02 -21.32 1.08
C ALA A 263 3.93 -21.95 2.49
N MET A 264 5.01 -21.84 3.27
CA MET A 264 5.02 -22.21 4.70
C MET A 264 4.54 -21.01 5.53
N VAL A 265 3.49 -21.17 6.33
CA VAL A 265 2.87 -20.09 7.11
C VAL A 265 2.82 -20.40 8.61
N GLU A 266 3.67 -21.32 9.08
CA GLU A 266 3.68 -21.74 10.49
C GLU A 266 3.90 -20.55 11.43
N GLY A 267 2.91 -20.26 12.28
CA GLY A 267 2.97 -19.17 13.26
C GLY A 267 2.88 -17.74 12.68
N ALA A 268 2.74 -17.59 11.36
CA ALA A 268 2.56 -16.31 10.68
C ALA A 268 1.24 -15.65 11.10
N ASP A 269 1.20 -14.32 11.25
CA ASP A 269 0.02 -13.60 11.74
C ASP A 269 -0.68 -12.79 10.65
N PHE A 270 -1.87 -13.22 10.23
CA PHE A 270 -2.68 -12.57 9.19
C PHE A 270 -3.78 -11.66 9.76
N ALA A 271 -3.60 -11.11 10.97
CA ALA A 271 -4.60 -10.23 11.58
C ALA A 271 -4.97 -9.06 10.64
N ASP A 272 -6.26 -8.94 10.32
CA ASP A 272 -6.78 -7.90 9.41
C ASP A 272 -6.13 -7.87 8.00
N ALA A 273 -5.48 -8.95 7.55
CA ALA A 273 -4.92 -9.03 6.20
C ALA A 273 -6.02 -9.04 5.12
N GLU A 274 -5.74 -8.38 4.00
CA GLU A 274 -6.62 -8.30 2.84
C GLU A 274 -6.17 -9.33 1.79
N LEU A 275 -6.91 -10.44 1.71
CA LEU A 275 -6.56 -11.64 0.93
C LEU A 275 -7.60 -11.97 -0.15
N GLN A 276 -8.35 -11.00 -0.64
CA GLN A 276 -9.42 -11.21 -1.61
C GLN A 276 -8.85 -11.86 -2.87
N SER A 277 -9.39 -13.00 -3.28
CA SER A 277 -8.93 -13.79 -4.44
C SER A 277 -7.49 -14.30 -4.34
N ALA A 278 -6.85 -14.26 -3.17
CA ALA A 278 -5.55 -14.88 -2.98
C ALA A 278 -5.67 -16.42 -3.10
N LYS A 279 -4.68 -17.05 -3.72
CA LYS A 279 -4.63 -18.51 -3.86
C LYS A 279 -3.86 -19.11 -2.68
N MET A 280 -4.45 -20.08 -2.00
CA MET A 280 -3.90 -20.69 -0.79
C MET A 280 -4.16 -22.20 -0.71
N ASP A 281 -4.27 -22.87 -1.86
CA ASP A 281 -4.77 -24.26 -1.93
C ASP A 281 -3.87 -25.25 -1.18
N ASN A 282 -2.55 -25.01 -1.20
CA ASN A 282 -1.53 -25.92 -0.66
C ASN A 282 -0.56 -25.26 0.35
N ILE A 283 -1.05 -24.30 1.14
CA ILE A 283 -0.22 -23.73 2.22
C ILE A 283 0.17 -24.79 3.25
N ARG A 284 1.37 -24.67 3.82
CA ARG A 284 1.94 -25.57 4.83
C ARG A 284 1.98 -24.88 6.20
N GLY A 285 1.78 -25.63 7.28
CA GLY A 285 1.81 -25.08 8.65
C GLY A 285 0.50 -24.43 9.10
N THR A 286 0.48 -23.91 10.32
CA THR A 286 -0.68 -23.29 10.98
C THR A 286 -0.47 -21.79 11.17
N ALA A 287 -1.23 -20.97 10.44
CA ALA A 287 -1.23 -19.52 10.59
C ALA A 287 -2.13 -19.06 11.75
N LYS A 288 -1.82 -17.88 12.30
CA LYS A 288 -2.67 -17.13 13.24
C LYS A 288 -3.56 -16.16 12.48
N ASN A 289 -4.77 -15.96 12.98
CA ASN A 289 -5.73 -14.96 12.48
C ASN A 289 -6.09 -15.05 10.99
N LEU A 290 -5.72 -16.15 10.31
CA LEU A 290 -6.07 -16.39 8.92
C LEU A 290 -7.55 -16.77 8.83
N ARG A 291 -8.36 -15.88 8.26
CA ARG A 291 -9.77 -16.15 7.96
C ARG A 291 -9.85 -16.70 6.53
N ARG A 292 -10.32 -17.94 6.41
CA ARG A 292 -10.62 -18.58 5.12
C ARG A 292 -11.92 -18.06 4.53
#